data_AF-A0A2W6CME5-F1
#
_entry.id   AF-A0A2W6CME5-F1
#
_cell.length_a   1.000
_cell.length_b   1.000
_cell.length_c   1.000
_cell.angle_alpha   90.00
_cell.angle_beta   90.00
_cell.angle_gamma   90.00
#
_symmetry.space_group_name_H-M   'P 1'
#
loop_
_entity.id
_entity.type
_entity.pdbx_description
1 polymer ?
#
loop_
_entity_poly.entity_id
_entity_poly.type
_entity_poly.pdbx_seq_one_letter_code
_entity_poly.pdbx_strand_id
1 'polypeptide(L)'
;MRMARANITMPDDLYRQAKQAGLSISQVAQRAVAAELIRLAKVAELDAYLAELEAELGPTSEAERAEAQAWANKVLEPPSGRRSA
;
A
#
# COMPACT_ATOMS: atom_id res chain seq x y z
N MET A 1 17.12 -17.73 -16.55
CA MET A 1 17.01 -17.35 -15.12
C MET A 1 17.16 -18.60 -14.25
N ARG A 2 18.05 -18.60 -13.25
CA ARG A 2 18.02 -19.62 -12.20
C ARG A 2 16.99 -19.20 -11.16
N MET A 3 16.02 -20.06 -10.86
CA MET A 3 15.06 -19.80 -9.79
C MET A 3 15.60 -20.37 -8.48
N ALA A 4 15.58 -19.57 -7.42
CA ALA A 4 15.85 -20.06 -6.08
C ALA A 4 14.70 -20.97 -5.62
N ARG A 5 15.01 -22.10 -5.01
CA ARG A 5 14.01 -22.99 -4.41
C ARG A 5 13.76 -22.53 -2.97
N ALA A 6 12.50 -22.25 -2.65
CA ALA A 6 12.07 -21.94 -1.29
C ALA A 6 11.05 -22.99 -0.82
N ASN A 7 11.21 -23.46 0.42
CA ASN A 7 10.20 -24.25 1.10
C ASN A 7 9.34 -23.29 1.93
N ILE A 8 8.02 -23.35 1.75
CA ILE A 8 7.05 -22.50 2.43
C ILE A 8 6.12 -23.36 3.28
N THR A 9 5.82 -22.89 4.49
CA THR A 9 4.85 -23.52 5.38
C THR A 9 3.51 -22.83 5.18
N MET A 10 2.44 -23.61 5.09
CA MET A 10 1.07 -23.10 4.97
C MET A 10 0.09 -24.06 5.65
N PRO A 11 -1.10 -23.58 6.06
CA PRO A 11 -2.15 -24.44 6.60
C PRO A 11 -2.55 -25.55 5.61
N ASP A 12 -2.76 -26.77 6.12
CA ASP A 12 -3.06 -27.96 5.30
C ASP A 12 -4.38 -27.85 4.54
N ASP A 13 -5.38 -27.21 5.15
CA ASP A 13 -6.67 -26.92 4.53
C ASP A 13 -6.50 -25.95 3.35
N LEU A 14 -5.70 -24.90 3.52
CA LEU A 14 -5.39 -23.93 2.47
C LEU A 14 -4.63 -24.59 1.31
N TYR A 15 -3.64 -25.44 1.62
CA TYR A 15 -2.91 -26.20 0.60
C TYR A 15 -3.85 -27.11 -0.21
N ARG A 16 -4.74 -27.85 0.47
CA ARG A 16 -5.72 -28.72 -0.19
C ARG A 16 -6.69 -27.93 -1.07
N GLN A 17 -7.22 -26.82 -0.60
CA GLN A 17 -8.10 -25.94 -1.38
C GLN A 17 -7.38 -25.41 -2.63
N ALA A 18 -6.14 -24.93 -2.48
CA ALA A 18 -5.35 -24.45 -3.62
C ALA A 18 -5.11 -25.54 -4.66
N LYS A 19 -4.82 -26.78 -4.22
CA LYS A 19 -4.66 -27.93 -5.11
C LYS A 19 -5.95 -28.31 -5.83
N GLN A 20 -7.08 -28.36 -5.11
CA GLN A 20 -8.40 -28.65 -5.69
C GLN A 20 -8.81 -27.60 -6.73
N ALA A 21 -8.45 -26.33 -6.49
CA ALA A 21 -8.69 -25.23 -7.42
C ALA A 21 -7.67 -25.16 -8.58
N GLY A 22 -6.69 -26.08 -8.66
CA GLY A 22 -5.67 -26.09 -9.71
C GLY A 22 -4.69 -24.93 -9.65
N LEU A 23 -4.55 -24.26 -8.50
CA LEU A 23 -3.68 -23.10 -8.36
C LEU A 23 -2.20 -23.49 -8.33
N SER A 24 -1.39 -22.76 -9.09
CA SER A 24 0.07 -22.82 -9.00
C SER A 24 0.56 -21.99 -7.82
N ILE A 25 0.77 -22.65 -6.67
CA ILE A 25 1.21 -22.01 -5.43
C ILE A 25 2.50 -21.20 -5.64
N SER A 26 3.44 -21.70 -6.44
CA SER A 26 4.68 -20.99 -6.74
C SER A 26 4.44 -19.70 -7.51
N GLN A 27 3.55 -19.70 -8.51
CA GLN A 27 3.20 -18.49 -9.27
C GLN A 27 2.46 -17.47 -8.40
N VAL A 28 1.53 -17.93 -7.56
CA VAL A 28 0.82 -17.06 -6.61
C VAL A 28 1.80 -16.43 -5.62
N ALA A 29 2.70 -17.24 -5.04
CA ALA A 29 3.72 -16.75 -4.12
C ALA A 29 4.67 -15.76 -4.79
N GLN A 30 5.14 -16.04 -6.02
CA GLN A 30 6.00 -15.11 -6.76
C GLN A 30 5.33 -13.77 -7.00
N ARG A 31 4.05 -13.77 -7.42
CA ARG A 31 3.28 -12.53 -7.64
C ARG A 31 3.08 -11.76 -6.34
N ALA A 32 2.75 -12.45 -5.25
CA ALA A 32 2.57 -11.83 -3.94
C ALA A 32 3.86 -11.21 -3.42
N VAL A 33 4.98 -11.94 -3.50
CA VAL A 33 6.30 -11.44 -3.10
C VAL A 33 6.72 -10.24 -3.95
N ALA A 34 6.53 -10.29 -5.27
CA ALA A 34 6.84 -9.17 -6.15
C ALA A 34 5.99 -7.93 -5.82
N ALA A 35 4.70 -8.10 -5.58
CA ALA A 35 3.82 -7.00 -5.19
C ALA A 35 4.25 -6.37 -3.85
N GLU A 36 4.64 -7.20 -2.88
CA GLU A 36 5.08 -6.71 -1.58
C GLU A 36 6.42 -5.98 -1.67
N LEU A 37 7.38 -6.50 -2.45
CA LEU A 37 8.65 -5.80 -2.71
C LEU A 37 8.43 -4.44 -3.37
N ILE A 38 7.50 -4.35 -4.34
CA ILE A 38 7.13 -3.08 -4.98
C ILE A 38 6.50 -2.14 -3.95
N ARG A 39 5.62 -2.64 -3.07
CA ARG A 39 4.99 -1.83 -2.02
C ARG A 39 6.05 -1.27 -1.07
N LEU A 40 6.99 -2.10 -0.61
CA LEU A 40 8.08 -1.69 0.27
C LEU A 40 8.99 -0.66 -0.40
N ALA A 41 9.33 -0.86 -1.67
CA ALA A 41 10.12 0.10 -2.43
C ALA A 41 9.42 1.46 -2.56
N LYS A 42 8.10 1.48 -2.81
CA LYS A 42 7.31 2.72 -2.88
C LYS A 42 7.27 3.47 -1.54
N VAL A 43 7.16 2.74 -0.42
CA VAL A 43 7.18 3.34 0.91
C VAL A 43 8.56 3.96 1.18
N ALA A 44 9.64 3.22 0.92
CA ALA A 44 10.99 3.73 1.11
C ALA A 44 11.29 4.96 0.24
N GLU A 45 10.83 4.97 -1.01
CA GLU A 45 10.97 6.13 -1.90
C GLU A 45 10.17 7.34 -1.40
N LEU A 46 8.94 7.11 -0.90
CA LEU A 46 8.13 8.17 -0.31
C LEU A 46 8.78 8.75 0.94
N ASP A 47 9.34 7.91 1.81
CA ASP A 47 10.04 8.35 3.01
C ASP A 47 11.28 9.20 2.64
N ALA A 48 12.03 8.77 1.63
CA ALA A 48 13.17 9.54 1.11
C ALA A 48 12.73 10.89 0.55
N TYR A 49 11.65 10.93 -0.23
CA TYR A 49 11.09 12.16 -0.79
C TYR A 49 10.59 13.11 0.30
N LEU A 50 9.92 12.61 1.34
CA LEU A 50 9.49 13.45 2.46
C LEU A 50 10.67 14.02 3.24
N ALA A 51 11.74 13.24 3.43
CA ALA A 51 12.96 13.73 4.07
C ALA A 51 13.67 14.81 3.23
N GLU A 52 13.67 14.68 1.90
CA GLU A 52 14.19 15.71 0.99
C GLU A 52 13.39 17.02 1.11
N LEU A 53 12.05 16.94 1.10
CA LEU A 53 11.19 18.11 1.28
C LEU A 53 11.38 18.78 2.64
N GLU A 54 11.50 18.00 3.72
CA GLU A 54 11.75 18.55 5.05
C GLU A 54 13.13 19.21 5.14
N ALA A 55 14.14 18.68 4.44
CA ALA A 55 15.46 19.29 4.36
C ALA A 55 15.45 20.61 3.56
N GLU A 56 14.66 20.69 2.48
CA GLU A 56 14.56 21.87 1.63
C GLU A 56 13.72 22.99 2.25
N LEU A 57 12.56 22.64 2.83
CA LEU A 57 11.54 23.60 3.27
C LEU A 57 11.50 23.79 4.79
N GLY A 58 12.15 22.89 5.54
CA GLY A 58 12.00 22.79 6.98
C GLY A 58 10.77 21.98 7.39
N PRO A 59 10.57 21.76 8.71
CA PRO A 59 9.45 20.98 9.21
C PRO A 59 8.13 21.73 9.02
N THR A 60 7.08 21.02 8.64
CA THR A 60 5.74 21.60 8.52
C THR A 60 5.20 22.03 9.90
N SER A 61 4.87 23.31 10.03
CA SER A 61 4.32 23.91 11.25
C SER A 61 2.88 23.45 11.52
N GLU A 62 2.41 23.61 12.75
CA GLU A 62 1.01 23.29 13.12
C GLU A 62 -0.01 24.15 12.36
N ALA A 63 0.33 25.42 12.09
CA ALA A 63 -0.55 26.33 11.35
C ALA A 63 -0.74 25.86 9.90
N GLU A 64 0.33 25.46 9.22
CA GLU A 64 0.27 24.92 7.85
C GLU A 64 -0.50 23.60 7.81
N ARG A 65 -0.32 22.73 8.82
CA ARG A 65 -1.11 21.48 8.92
C ARG A 65 -2.61 21.78 9.11
N ALA A 66 -2.95 22.77 9.93
CA ALA A 66 -4.34 23.18 10.14
C ALA A 66 -4.96 23.76 8.86
N GLU A 67 -4.23 24.59 8.13
CA GLU A 67 -4.66 25.13 6.83
C GLU A 67 -4.86 24.02 5.80
N ALA A 68 -3.91 23.10 5.68
CA ALA A 68 -4.00 21.95 4.77
C ALA A 68 -5.21 21.05 5.10
N GLN A 69 -5.48 20.81 6.39
CA GLN A 69 -6.65 20.04 6.82
C GLN A 69 -7.96 20.76 6.49
N ALA A 70 -8.03 22.08 6.70
CA ALA A 70 -9.21 22.87 6.35
C ALA A 70 -9.49 22.84 4.85
N TRP A 71 -8.43 22.93 4.03
CA TRP A 71 -8.53 22.76 2.58
C TRP A 71 -9.01 21.35 2.20
N ALA A 72 -8.44 20.30 2.79
CA ALA A 72 -8.80 18.91 2.50
C ALA A 72 -10.27 18.64 2.82
N ASN A 73 -10.78 19.13 3.95
CA ASN A 73 -12.19 19.01 4.32
C ASN A 73 -13.10 19.65 3.26
N LYS A 74 -12.75 20.85 2.76
CA LYS A 74 -13.51 21.54 1.73
C LYS A 74 -13.58 20.78 0.40
N VAL A 75 -12.49 20.11 0.01
CA VAL A 75 -12.37 19.49 -1.32
C VAL A 75 -12.80 18.02 -1.33
N LEU A 76 -12.65 17.32 -0.21
CA LEU A 76 -12.90 15.88 -0.11
C LEU A 76 -14.24 15.53 0.55
N GLU A 77 -14.96 16.49 1.14
CA GLU A 77 -16.33 16.24 1.62
C GLU A 77 -17.24 15.83 0.44
N PRO A 78 -17.90 14.66 0.50
CA PRO A 78 -18.91 14.32 -0.49
C PRO A 78 -20.06 15.34 -0.41
N PRO A 79 -20.66 15.74 -1.55
CA PRO A 79 -21.72 16.75 -1.53
C PRO A 79 -22.84 16.26 -0.62
N SER A 80 -23.09 17.00 0.46
CA SER A 80 -24.19 16.73 1.38
C SER A 80 -25.47 16.56 0.57
N GLY A 81 -26.01 15.33 0.55
CA GLY A 81 -27.16 14.98 -0.25
C GLY A 81 -28.28 16.01 -0.04
N ARG A 82 -28.69 16.67 -1.13
CA ARG A 82 -29.96 17.40 -1.18
C ARG A 82 -31.03 16.42 -0.72
N ARG A 83 -31.55 16.60 0.50
CA ARG A 83 -32.78 15.97 0.96
C ARG A 83 -33.89 16.39 -0.01
N SER A 84 -34.27 15.49 -0.90
CA SER A 84 -35.56 15.57 -1.59
C SER A 84 -36.65 15.44 -0.53
N ALA A 85 -37.42 16.50 -0.38
CA ALA A 85 -38.72 16.50 0.27
C ALA A 85 -39.77 15.91 -0.69
#